data_AF-A0A3Q3F5Q2-F1
#
_entry.id   AF-A0A3Q3F5Q2-F1
#
_cell.length_a   1.000
_cell.length_b   1.000
_cell.length_c   1.000
_cell.angle_alpha   90.00
_cell.angle_beta   90.00
_cell.angle_gamma   90.00
#
_symmetry.space_group_name_H-M   'P 1'
#
loop_
_entity.id
_entity.type
_entity.pdbx_description
1 polymer ?
#
loop_
_entity_poly.entity_id
_entity_poly.type
_entity_poly.pdbx_seq_one_letter_code
_entity_poly.pdbx_strand_id
1 'polypeptide(L)'
;MMTLPDGVFIGAMVGGETLYELRCALQLAETEREGGFSPHISPYTAVTDLGNLLGQAGFTMLTVDIDEVQVHYPGIIEVMTDLQGMGESNCAWNRRPLLHRDTVLAAAAVYKEMYGDEDGSIPATFDILYMIGWKPHESQVRCSHSAPSLSLVNKSNEVMGRRKMMFQRTGFM
;
A
#
# COMPACT_ATOMS: atom_id res chain seq x y z
N MET A 1 16.58 21.86 4.82
CA MET A 1 15.40 22.43 4.14
C MET A 1 15.82 22.86 2.73
N MET A 2 15.92 21.90 1.80
CA MET A 2 16.76 22.01 0.59
C MET A 2 15.90 22.05 -0.69
N THR A 3 14.87 22.90 -0.72
CA THR A 3 14.10 23.18 -1.94
C THR A 3 13.99 24.69 -2.15
N LEU A 4 14.16 25.11 -3.40
CA LEU A 4 13.96 26.49 -3.85
C LEU A 4 12.49 26.93 -3.59
N PRO A 5 12.20 28.24 -3.48
CA PRO A 5 10.82 28.74 -3.46
C PRO A 5 10.05 28.21 -4.68
N ASP A 6 8.78 27.80 -4.49
CA ASP A 6 7.93 27.16 -5.50
C ASP A 6 8.37 25.75 -5.98
N GLY A 7 9.24 25.07 -5.20
CA GLY A 7 9.66 23.70 -5.49
C GLY A 7 8.55 22.67 -5.29
N VAL A 8 8.40 21.77 -6.26
CA VAL A 8 7.56 20.57 -6.16
C VAL A 8 8.34 19.41 -5.53
N PHE A 9 7.71 18.73 -4.58
CA PHE A 9 8.13 17.45 -4.07
C PHE A 9 7.25 16.37 -4.69
N ILE A 10 7.89 15.38 -5.32
CA ILE A 10 7.23 14.18 -5.84
C ILE A 10 7.94 12.99 -5.20
N GLY A 11 7.17 12.11 -4.60
CA GLY A 11 7.66 10.89 -3.97
C GLY A 11 6.77 9.71 -4.31
N ALA A 12 7.37 8.52 -4.29
CA ALA A 12 6.65 7.25 -4.31
C ALA A 12 7.20 6.38 -3.19
N MET A 13 6.34 5.69 -2.47
CA MET A 13 6.74 4.74 -1.43
C MET A 13 5.75 3.59 -1.33
N VAL A 14 6.20 2.46 -0.78
CA VAL A 14 5.32 1.31 -0.51
C VAL A 14 4.43 1.54 0.72
N GLY A 15 3.18 1.08 0.61
CA GLY A 15 2.09 1.35 1.54
C GLY A 15 1.85 0.30 2.61
N GLY A 16 1.03 0.67 3.60
CA GLY A 16 0.60 -0.16 4.73
C GLY A 16 0.14 -1.56 4.37
N GLU A 17 -0.61 -1.68 3.27
CA GLU A 17 -1.22 -2.94 2.83
C GLU A 17 -0.30 -3.76 1.92
N THR A 18 0.91 -3.29 1.62
CA THR A 18 1.89 -4.08 0.87
C THR A 18 2.19 -5.41 1.58
N LEU A 19 2.05 -6.49 0.81
CA LEU A 19 2.30 -7.88 1.20
C LEU A 19 1.48 -8.32 2.41
N TYR A 20 0.25 -7.81 2.54
CA TYR A 20 -0.62 -8.18 3.67
C TYR A 20 -0.88 -9.69 3.71
N GLU A 21 -0.96 -10.37 2.56
CA GLU A 21 -1.18 -11.80 2.47
C GLU A 21 -0.01 -12.60 3.07
N LEU A 22 1.22 -12.26 2.65
CA LEU A 22 2.45 -12.86 3.18
C LEU A 22 2.59 -12.59 4.67
N ARG A 23 2.24 -11.38 5.13
CA ARG A 23 2.29 -10.98 6.53
C ARG A 23 1.38 -11.84 7.39
N CYS A 24 0.12 -11.96 6.97
CA CYS A 24 -0.87 -12.78 7.67
C CYS A 24 -0.46 -14.25 7.69
N ALA A 25 0.01 -14.80 6.57
CA ALA A 25 0.45 -16.19 6.49
C ALA A 25 1.63 -16.50 7.42
N LEU A 26 2.64 -15.64 7.47
CA LEU A 26 3.80 -15.78 8.37
C LEU A 26 3.39 -15.63 9.84
N GLN A 27 2.56 -14.64 10.17
CA GLN A 27 2.09 -14.43 11.54
C GLN A 27 1.30 -15.62 12.08
N LEU A 28 0.42 -16.20 11.26
CA LEU A 28 -0.36 -17.37 11.63
C LEU A 28 0.53 -18.61 11.80
N ALA A 29 1.43 -18.85 10.84
CA ALA A 29 2.35 -19.99 10.90
C ALA A 29 3.27 -19.93 12.12
N GLU A 30 3.84 -18.76 12.42
CA GLU A 30 4.67 -18.60 13.63
C GLU A 30 3.86 -18.77 14.91
N THR A 31 2.66 -18.20 14.98
CA THR A 31 1.79 -18.33 16.15
C THR A 31 1.46 -19.80 16.41
N GLU A 32 1.16 -20.57 15.37
CA GLU A 32 0.83 -21.99 15.47
C GLU A 32 2.05 -22.85 15.86
N ARG A 33 3.23 -22.57 15.29
CA ARG A 33 4.42 -23.43 15.44
C ARG A 33 5.28 -23.07 16.64
N GLU A 34 5.39 -21.78 16.95
CA GLU A 34 6.36 -21.24 17.90
C GLU A 34 5.70 -20.56 19.12
N GLY A 35 4.37 -20.45 19.14
CA GLY A 35 3.62 -19.85 20.25
C GLY A 35 3.76 -18.33 20.37
N GLY A 36 4.22 -17.67 19.31
CA GLY A 36 4.37 -16.23 19.18
C GLY A 36 4.81 -15.86 17.76
N PHE A 37 4.89 -14.58 17.43
CA PHE A 37 5.32 -14.12 16.11
C PHE A 37 6.38 -13.03 16.19
N SER A 38 7.16 -12.89 15.12
CA SER A 38 8.12 -11.82 14.91
C SER A 38 7.69 -10.99 13.70
N PRO A 39 7.93 -9.67 13.67
CA PRO A 39 7.77 -8.91 12.44
C PRO A 39 8.77 -9.45 11.42
N HIS A 40 8.28 -10.00 10.30
CA HIS A 40 9.07 -10.44 9.15
C HIS A 40 8.97 -9.53 7.94
N ILE A 41 8.00 -8.61 7.95
CA ILE A 41 7.77 -7.59 6.94
C ILE A 41 7.89 -6.24 7.64
N SER A 42 8.52 -5.29 6.95
CA SER A 42 8.71 -3.93 7.49
C SER A 42 7.35 -3.27 7.77
N PRO A 43 7.23 -2.50 8.86
CA PRO A 43 6.02 -1.71 9.09
C PRO A 43 5.95 -0.62 8.02
N TYR A 44 4.97 -0.73 7.13
CA TYR A 44 4.75 0.26 6.09
C TYR A 44 3.87 1.40 6.59
N THR A 45 3.93 2.54 5.89
CA THR A 45 3.27 3.78 6.32
C THR A 45 1.82 3.82 5.86
N ALA A 46 0.91 4.17 6.77
CA ALA A 46 -0.47 4.44 6.41
C ALA A 46 -0.59 5.78 5.66
N VAL A 47 -1.54 5.86 4.74
CA VAL A 47 -1.83 7.07 3.94
C VAL A 47 -2.07 8.29 4.82
N THR A 48 -2.72 8.09 5.97
CA THR A 48 -3.03 9.13 6.95
C THR A 48 -1.76 9.71 7.60
N ASP A 49 -0.79 8.86 7.91
CA ASP A 49 0.47 9.29 8.53
C ASP A 49 1.30 10.10 7.53
N LEU A 50 1.26 9.71 6.26
CA LEU A 50 1.95 10.44 5.20
C LEU A 50 1.43 11.87 5.02
N GLY A 51 0.10 12.05 5.03
CA GLY A 51 -0.51 13.38 4.95
C GLY A 51 -0.12 14.27 6.14
N ASN A 52 -0.08 13.69 7.34
CA ASN A 52 0.36 14.40 8.55
C ASN A 52 1.84 14.79 8.49
N LEU A 53 2.72 13.88 8.05
CA LEU A 53 4.15 14.12 7.93
C LEU A 53 4.47 15.22 6.92
N LEU A 54 3.83 15.18 5.74
CA LEU A 54 4.02 16.20 4.71
C LEU A 54 3.47 17.57 5.15
N GLY A 55 2.35 17.57 5.88
CA GLY A 55 1.81 18.78 6.50
C GLY A 55 2.76 19.38 7.54
N GLN A 56 3.35 18.55 8.41
CA GLN A 56 4.36 18.98 9.38
C GLN A 56 5.66 19.44 8.71
N ALA A 57 6.03 18.85 7.58
CA ALA A 57 7.18 19.26 6.78
C ALA A 57 6.98 20.61 6.05
N GLY A 58 5.78 21.20 6.15
CA GLY A 58 5.48 22.53 5.62
C GLY A 58 5.13 22.56 4.14
N PHE A 59 4.75 21.42 3.55
CA PHE A 59 4.22 21.36 2.20
C PHE A 59 2.73 21.72 2.17
N THR A 60 2.32 22.45 1.14
CA THR A 60 0.94 22.83 0.86
C THR A 60 0.45 22.17 -0.42
N MET A 61 -0.89 22.08 -0.61
CA MET A 61 -1.50 21.45 -1.79
C MET A 61 -1.03 19.99 -1.99
N LEU A 62 -1.21 19.19 -0.94
CA LEU A 62 -0.85 17.78 -0.94
C LEU A 62 -1.89 16.95 -1.70
N THR A 63 -1.42 16.20 -2.69
CA THR A 63 -2.19 15.15 -3.34
C THR A 63 -1.51 13.83 -3.07
N VAL A 64 -2.25 12.87 -2.52
CA VAL A 64 -1.80 11.50 -2.33
C VAL A 64 -2.70 10.60 -3.16
N ASP A 65 -2.08 9.74 -3.96
CA ASP A 65 -2.75 8.72 -4.76
C ASP A 65 -2.21 7.35 -4.38
N ILE A 66 -3.06 6.33 -4.50
CA ILE A 66 -2.74 4.96 -4.12
C ILE A 66 -2.97 4.10 -5.36
N ASP A 67 -1.96 3.36 -5.74
CA ASP A 67 -2.02 2.38 -6.80
C ASP A 67 -1.77 1.00 -6.22
N GLU A 68 -2.69 0.09 -6.46
CA GLU A 68 -2.63 -1.30 -5.98
C GLU A 68 -2.21 -2.17 -7.15
N VAL A 69 -1.06 -2.85 -7.00
CA VAL A 69 -0.52 -3.76 -7.99
C VAL A 69 -0.49 -5.16 -7.41
N GLN A 70 -1.28 -6.06 -7.98
CA GLN A 70 -1.27 -7.47 -7.61
C GLN A 70 -0.43 -8.28 -8.59
N VAL A 71 0.51 -9.07 -8.05
CA VAL A 71 1.38 -9.96 -8.82
C VAL A 71 1.18 -11.39 -8.34
N HIS A 72 0.99 -12.33 -9.27
CA HIS A 72 0.77 -13.74 -8.94
C HIS A 72 2.08 -14.52 -9.05
N TYR A 73 2.42 -15.23 -7.97
CA TYR A 73 3.62 -16.06 -7.87
C TYR A 73 3.25 -17.55 -7.76
N PRO A 74 4.13 -18.46 -8.19
CA PRO A 74 3.88 -19.90 -8.06
C PRO A 74 3.95 -20.39 -6.60
N GLY A 75 4.59 -19.64 -5.70
CA GLY A 75 4.76 -20.03 -4.30
C GLY A 75 5.44 -18.96 -3.44
N ILE A 76 5.43 -19.22 -2.13
CA ILE A 76 5.94 -18.28 -1.11
C ILE A 76 7.47 -18.09 -1.20
N ILE A 77 8.19 -19.12 -1.66
CA ILE A 77 9.65 -19.08 -1.78
C ILE A 77 10.06 -18.09 -2.87
N GLU A 78 9.34 -18.11 -3.98
CA GLU A 78 9.54 -17.21 -5.12
C GLU A 78 9.26 -15.77 -4.71
N VAL A 79 8.16 -15.51 -3.99
CA VAL A 79 7.87 -14.19 -3.40
C VAL A 79 9.03 -13.73 -2.51
N MET A 80 9.45 -14.55 -1.53
CA MET A 80 10.52 -14.17 -0.60
C MET A 80 11.86 -13.94 -1.31
N THR A 81 12.17 -14.71 -2.35
CA THR A 81 13.40 -14.55 -3.15
C THR A 81 13.37 -13.25 -3.94
N ASP A 82 12.22 -12.91 -4.53
CA ASP A 82 12.05 -11.68 -5.29
C ASP A 82 12.13 -10.44 -4.37
N LEU A 83 11.48 -10.49 -3.21
CA LEU A 83 11.58 -9.45 -2.18
C LEU A 83 13.03 -9.24 -1.68
N GLN A 84 13.79 -10.33 -1.55
CA GLN A 84 15.22 -10.24 -1.22
C GLN A 84 16.00 -9.53 -2.35
N GLY A 85 15.67 -9.81 -3.61
CA GLY A 85 16.24 -9.14 -4.78
C GLY A 85 15.86 -7.65 -4.88
N MET A 86 14.65 -7.28 -4.48
CA MET A 86 14.15 -5.89 -4.45
C MET A 86 14.75 -5.06 -3.32
N GLY A 87 15.42 -5.68 -2.34
CA GLY A 87 15.92 -4.99 -1.15
C GLY A 87 14.84 -4.70 -0.10
N GLU A 88 13.63 -5.25 -0.27
CA GLU A 88 12.52 -5.20 0.71
C GLU A 88 12.72 -6.21 1.85
N SER A 89 13.98 -6.52 2.17
CA SER A 89 14.31 -7.31 3.35
C SER A 89 13.99 -6.51 4.61
N ASN A 90 13.32 -7.14 5.56
CA ASN A 90 12.88 -6.50 6.79
C ASN A 90 14.01 -5.80 7.57
N CYS A 91 13.84 -4.50 7.80
CA CYS A 91 14.78 -3.64 8.52
C CYS A 91 14.41 -3.41 9.99
N ALA A 92 13.38 -4.09 10.52
CA ALA A 92 12.94 -3.90 11.91
C ALA A 92 14.03 -4.32 12.91
N TRP A 93 14.27 -3.47 13.92
CA TRP A 93 15.27 -3.73 14.97
C TRP A 93 14.98 -4.99 15.79
N ASN A 94 13.69 -5.31 15.98
CA ASN A 94 13.25 -6.47 16.74
C ASN A 94 13.00 -7.71 15.85
N ARG A 95 13.60 -7.78 14.66
CA ARG A 95 13.45 -8.92 13.76
C ARG A 95 14.21 -10.13 14.27
N ARG A 96 13.65 -11.32 14.11
CA ARG A 96 14.42 -12.55 14.23
C ARG A 96 15.36 -12.69 13.02
N PRO A 97 16.63 -13.05 13.22
CA PRO A 97 17.60 -13.19 12.13
C PRO A 97 17.36 -14.46 11.29
N LEU A 98 16.60 -15.44 11.80
CA LEU A 98 16.39 -16.75 11.17
C LEU A 98 14.91 -17.08 11.15
N LEU A 99 14.41 -17.48 9.98
CA LEU A 99 13.11 -18.12 9.79
C LEU A 99 13.32 -19.64 9.78
N HIS A 100 12.64 -20.37 10.66
CA HIS A 100 12.70 -21.84 10.65
C HIS A 100 12.03 -22.39 9.40
N ARG A 101 12.64 -23.44 8.83
CA ARG A 101 12.11 -24.10 7.63
C ARG A 101 10.70 -24.64 7.84
N ASP A 102 10.40 -25.16 9.02
CA ASP A 102 9.07 -25.70 9.35
C ASP A 102 8.01 -24.59 9.36
N THR A 103 8.37 -23.41 9.87
CA THR A 103 7.52 -22.21 9.84
C THR A 103 7.26 -21.73 8.42
N VAL A 104 8.28 -21.75 7.55
CA VAL A 104 8.12 -21.40 6.12
C VAL A 104 7.19 -22.38 5.40
N LEU A 105 7.31 -23.69 5.69
CA LEU A 105 6.42 -24.71 5.11
C LEU A 105 4.98 -24.55 5.61
N ALA A 106 4.78 -24.25 6.90
CA ALA A 106 3.47 -23.95 7.45
C ALA A 106 2.88 -22.68 6.82
N ALA A 107 3.69 -21.61 6.69
CA ALA A 107 3.28 -20.37 6.03
C ALA A 107 2.89 -20.60 4.57
N ALA A 108 3.63 -21.44 3.83
CA ALA A 108 3.29 -21.79 2.45
C ALA A 108 1.89 -22.44 2.36
N ALA A 109 1.59 -23.36 3.26
CA ALA A 109 0.29 -24.03 3.32
C ALA A 109 -0.83 -23.05 3.67
N VAL A 110 -0.63 -22.22 4.70
CA VAL A 110 -1.60 -21.20 5.13
C VAL A 110 -1.85 -20.17 4.02
N TYR A 111 -0.80 -19.70 3.35
CA TYR A 111 -0.92 -18.74 2.25
C TYR A 111 -1.76 -19.31 1.12
N LYS A 112 -1.46 -20.54 0.68
CA LYS A 112 -2.19 -21.19 -0.40
C LYS A 112 -3.65 -21.46 -0.02
N GLU A 113 -3.93 -21.84 1.22
CA GLU A 113 -5.30 -22.09 1.68
C GLU A 113 -6.13 -20.81 1.77
N MET A 114 -5.54 -19.70 2.26
CA MET A 114 -6.28 -18.45 2.47
C MET A 114 -6.40 -17.59 1.21
N TYR A 115 -5.39 -17.61 0.34
CA TYR A 115 -5.26 -16.67 -0.78
C TYR A 115 -4.94 -17.35 -2.12
N GLY A 116 -4.78 -18.68 -2.17
CA GLY A 116 -4.42 -19.37 -3.41
C GLY A 116 -5.51 -19.25 -4.48
N ASP A 117 -5.08 -18.99 -5.72
CA ASP A 117 -5.96 -19.01 -6.89
C ASP A 117 -6.28 -20.45 -7.36
N GLU A 118 -7.28 -20.59 -8.22
CA GLU A 118 -7.66 -21.87 -8.84
C GLU A 118 -6.50 -22.51 -9.62
N ASP A 119 -5.61 -21.70 -10.19
CA ASP A 119 -4.41 -22.12 -10.92
C ASP A 119 -3.26 -22.57 -9.99
N GLY A 120 -3.42 -22.38 -8.67
CA GLY A 120 -2.44 -22.75 -7.66
C GLY A 120 -1.35 -21.70 -7.40
N SER A 121 -1.44 -20.53 -8.04
CA SER A 121 -0.65 -19.33 -7.72
C SER A 121 -1.10 -18.68 -6.42
N ILE A 122 -0.23 -17.85 -5.86
CA ILE A 122 -0.53 -16.99 -4.72
C ILE A 122 -0.40 -15.51 -5.12
N PRO A 123 -1.34 -14.64 -4.74
CA PRO A 123 -1.25 -13.21 -4.98
C PRO A 123 -0.32 -12.55 -3.97
N ALA A 124 0.49 -11.62 -4.44
CA ALA A 124 1.24 -10.68 -3.62
C ALA A 124 0.82 -9.27 -4.02
N THR A 125 0.18 -8.56 -3.09
CA THR A 125 -0.34 -7.21 -3.34
C THR A 125 0.68 -6.16 -2.91
N PHE A 126 0.95 -5.20 -3.78
CA PHE A 126 1.85 -4.08 -3.53
C PHE A 126 1.08 -2.77 -3.63
N ASP A 127 1.02 -2.05 -2.52
CA ASP A 127 0.47 -0.70 -2.48
C ASP A 127 1.58 0.31 -2.73
N ILE A 128 1.39 1.15 -3.74
CA ILE A 128 2.31 2.25 -4.05
C ILE A 128 1.60 3.57 -3.78
N LEU A 129 2.10 4.31 -2.80
CA LEU A 129 1.64 5.66 -2.47
C LEU A 129 2.44 6.66 -3.28
N TYR A 130 1.76 7.35 -4.18
CA TYR A 130 2.29 8.51 -4.88
C TYR A 130 1.91 9.77 -4.12
N MET A 131 2.88 10.64 -3.90
CA MET A 131 2.66 11.89 -3.20
C MET A 131 3.26 13.04 -3.98
N ILE A 132 2.48 14.12 -4.06
CA ILE A 132 2.90 15.38 -4.66
C ILE A 132 2.58 16.49 -3.67
N GLY A 133 3.58 17.31 -3.35
CA GLY A 133 3.45 18.45 -2.46
C GLY A 133 4.21 19.66 -2.96
N TRP A 134 3.66 20.85 -2.73
CA TRP A 134 4.27 22.09 -3.17
C TRP A 134 4.79 22.88 -1.99
N LYS A 135 6.00 23.43 -2.10
CA LYS A 135 6.48 24.40 -1.11
C LYS A 135 5.64 25.68 -1.22
N PRO A 136 5.10 26.23 -0.14
CA PRO A 136 4.26 27.42 -0.21
C PRO A 136 5.03 28.60 -0.81
N HIS A 137 4.42 29.27 -1.79
CA HIS A 137 4.93 30.50 -2.40
C HIS A 137 3.78 31.47 -2.63
N GLU A 138 4.03 32.77 -2.52
CA GLU A 138 2.98 33.81 -2.61
C GLU A 138 2.30 33.87 -3.99
N SER A 139 2.96 33.38 -5.04
CA SER A 139 2.37 33.27 -6.39
C SER A 139 1.43 32.07 -6.56
N GLN A 140 1.38 31.14 -5.60
CA GLN A 140 0.51 29.98 -5.71
C GLN A 140 -0.96 30.37 -5.56
N VAL A 141 -1.78 29.82 -6.45
CA VAL A 141 -3.22 30.02 -6.44
C VAL A 141 -3.77 29.47 -5.13
N ARG A 142 -4.19 30.35 -4.23
CA ARG A 142 -4.85 29.96 -2.98
C ARG A 142 -6.18 29.31 -3.35
N CYS A 143 -6.31 28.01 -3.09
CA CYS A 143 -7.59 27.33 -3.26
C CYS A 143 -8.61 28.03 -2.32
N SER A 144 -9.61 28.70 -2.89
CA SER A 144 -10.50 29.62 -2.16
C SER A 144 -11.57 28.91 -1.33
N HIS A 145 -11.56 27.59 -1.28
CA HIS A 145 -12.45 26.80 -0.44
C HIS A 145 -11.62 25.74 0.29
N SER A 146 -11.82 25.63 1.60
CA SER A 146 -11.32 24.54 2.43
C SER A 146 -11.92 23.21 1.95
N ALA A 147 -11.27 22.58 0.96
CA ALA A 147 -11.66 21.27 0.47
C ALA A 147 -10.98 20.20 1.35
N PRO A 148 -11.72 19.22 1.89
CA PRO A 148 -11.11 18.07 2.53
C PRO A 148 -10.30 17.30 1.48
N SER A 149 -9.23 16.62 1.92
CA SER A 149 -8.35 15.78 1.10
C SER A 149 -9.13 15.00 0.05
N LEU A 150 -9.05 15.45 -1.21
CA LEU A 150 -9.81 14.90 -2.32
C LEU A 150 -9.04 13.67 -2.85
N SER A 151 -9.35 12.48 -2.33
CA SER A 151 -8.87 11.24 -2.95
C SER A 151 -9.52 11.09 -4.34
N LEU A 152 -8.74 10.74 -5.36
CA LEU A 152 -9.24 10.53 -6.73
C LEU A 152 -10.28 9.39 -6.79
N VAL A 153 -10.22 8.46 -5.83
CA VAL A 153 -11.23 7.40 -5.61
C VAL A 153 -12.64 7.99 -5.40
N ASN A 154 -12.78 9.08 -4.64
CA ASN A 154 -14.08 9.70 -4.41
C ASN A 154 -14.67 10.30 -5.68
N LYS A 155 -13.80 10.85 -6.56
CA LYS A 155 -14.24 11.43 -7.84
C LYS A 155 -14.63 10.36 -8.86
N SER A 156 -13.96 9.21 -8.86
CA SER A 156 -14.33 8.06 -9.69
C SER A 156 -15.70 7.49 -9.29
N ASN A 157 -16.01 7.39 -7.99
CA ASN A 157 -17.32 6.94 -7.52
C ASN A 157 -18.45 7.95 -7.82
N GLU A 158 -18.21 9.26 -7.76
CA GLU A 158 -19.19 10.27 -8.17
C GLU A 158 -19.48 10.25 -9.68
N VAL A 159 -18.44 10.04 -10.50
CA VAL A 159 -18.59 9.95 -11.97
C VAL A 159 -19.29 8.65 -12.38
N MET A 160 -19.03 7.54 -11.67
CA MET A 160 -19.67 6.25 -11.94
C MET A 160 -21.13 6.21 -11.43
N GLY A 161 -21.42 6.85 -10.29
CA GLY A 161 -22.78 7.03 -9.76
C GLY A 161 -23.67 7.87 -10.68
N ARG A 162 -23.13 8.92 -11.31
CA ARG A 162 -23.87 9.72 -12.32
C ARG A 162 -24.18 8.96 -13.60
N ARG A 163 -23.37 7.97 -13.99
CA ARG A 163 -23.66 7.10 -15.15
C ARG A 163 -24.76 6.08 -14.88
N LYS A 164 -24.91 5.58 -13.64
CA LYS A 164 -26.02 4.67 -13.28
C LYS A 164 -27.39 5.36 -13.27
N MET A 165 -27.47 6.65 -12.93
CA MET A 165 -28.73 7.41 -12.98
C MET A 165 -29.18 7.80 -14.40
N MET A 166 -28.25 7.87 -15.36
CA MET A 166 -28.58 8.28 -16.73
C MET A 166 -29.14 7.11 -17.58
N PHE A 167 -28.90 5.85 -17.17
CA PHE A 167 -29.36 4.66 -17.90
C PHE A 167 -30.76 4.15 -17.46
N GLN A 168 -31.31 4.64 -16.34
CA GLN A 168 -32.68 4.28 -15.90
C GLN A 168 -33.78 5.21 -16.42
N ARG A 169 -33.45 6.27 -17.18
CA ARG A 169 -34.44 7.22 -17.72
C ARG A 169 -34.75 7.05 -19.21
N THR A 170 -34.18 6.04 -19.87
CA THR A 170 -34.42 5.79 -21.30
C THR A 170 -34.69 4.30 -21.52
N GLY A 171 -35.87 3.85 -21.06
CA GLY A 171 -36.36 2.50 -21.28
C GLY A 171 -37.87 2.50 -21.52
N PHE A 172 -38.23 2.32 -22.79
CA PHE A 172 -39.50 1.78 -23.30
C PHE A 172 -40.82 2.49 -22.93
N MET A 173 -41.35 3.22 -23.93
CA MET A 173 -42.70 2.98 -24.42
C MET A 173 -42.58 2.21 -25.73
#